data_AF-A0A1G2YUL2-F1
#
_entry.id   AF-A0A1G2YUL2-F1
#
_cell.length_a   1.000
_cell.length_b   1.000
_cell.length_c   1.000
_cell.angle_alpha   90.00
_cell.angle_beta   90.00
_cell.angle_gamma   90.00
#
_symmetry.space_group_name_H-M   'P 1'
#
loop_
_entity.id
_entity.type
_entity.pdbx_description
1 polymer ?
#
loop_
_entity_poly.entity_id
_entity_poly.type
_entity_poly.pdbx_seq_one_letter_code
_entity_poly.pdbx_strand_id
1 'polypeptide(L)'
;MALLAEELVEEWLNRNGYFTIRGIKLGVHEIDILAIKIVGSTVEARHIEVQASSNPISYLCPLSKRLQKKSGRKPQSTKPRSSKEILESVKEWVEKKYHLKRKQELRQSLYPGEWKYELVLHKVKYADEIEVVKKEGINIFSLDNIIKSMSNTKDTIIQSATGTSLMELVKMGDCNQKI
;
A
#
# COMPACT_ATOMS: atom_id res chain seq x y z
N MET A 1 -9.87 -5.10 7.67
CA MET A 1 -8.96 -3.97 7.99
C MET A 1 -8.37 -3.35 6.74
N ALA A 2 -7.87 -4.14 5.77
CA ALA A 2 -7.33 -3.60 4.51
C ALA A 2 -8.31 -2.69 3.75
N LEU A 3 -9.56 -3.12 3.54
CA LEU A 3 -10.56 -2.32 2.79
C LEU A 3 -10.82 -0.92 3.38
N LEU A 4 -10.90 -0.79 4.70
CA LEU A 4 -11.07 0.52 5.35
C LEU A 4 -9.80 1.37 5.25
N ALA A 5 -8.62 0.75 5.35
CA ALA A 5 -7.36 1.46 5.17
C ALA A 5 -7.18 1.94 3.72
N GLU A 6 -7.61 1.16 2.73
CA GLU A 6 -7.63 1.58 1.33
C GLU A 6 -8.55 2.78 1.11
N GLU A 7 -9.73 2.80 1.72
CA GLU A 7 -10.65 3.94 1.65
C GLU A 7 -10.05 5.21 2.27
N LEU A 8 -9.33 5.09 3.39
CA LEU A 8 -8.59 6.21 3.99
C LEU A 8 -7.44 6.72 3.10
N VAL A 9 -6.74 5.82 2.42
CA VAL A 9 -5.67 6.18 1.48
C VAL A 9 -6.24 6.83 0.22
N GLU A 10 -7.37 6.33 -0.29
CA GLU A 10 -8.11 6.94 -1.39
C GLU A 10 -8.56 8.36 -1.03
N GLU A 11 -9.17 8.55 0.14
CA GLU A 11 -9.56 9.87 0.65
C GLU A 11 -8.35 10.82 0.72
N TRP A 12 -7.21 10.35 1.25
CA TRP A 12 -5.97 11.13 1.31
C TRP A 12 -5.50 11.55 -0.10
N LEU A 13 -5.55 10.64 -1.07
CA LEU A 13 -5.20 10.93 -2.46
C LEU A 13 -6.16 11.95 -3.07
N ASN A 14 -7.47 11.77 -2.90
CA ASN A 14 -8.47 12.70 -3.42
C ASN A 14 -8.31 14.09 -2.80
N ARG A 15 -8.05 14.19 -1.50
CA ARG A 15 -7.75 15.46 -0.83
C ARG A 15 -6.51 16.17 -1.36
N ASN A 16 -5.59 15.42 -1.96
CA ASN A 16 -4.40 15.92 -2.62
C ASN A 16 -4.57 16.14 -4.14
N GLY A 17 -5.80 16.07 -4.65
CA GLY A 17 -6.17 16.36 -6.03
C GLY A 17 -5.93 15.21 -7.01
N TYR A 18 -5.77 13.97 -6.51
CA TYR A 18 -5.68 12.80 -7.38
C TYR A 18 -7.08 12.25 -7.69
N PHE A 19 -7.28 11.83 -8.93
CA PHE A 19 -8.36 10.94 -9.33
C PHE A 19 -7.92 9.49 -9.13
N THR A 20 -8.79 8.67 -8.55
CA THR A 20 -8.46 7.31 -8.13
C THR A 20 -9.37 6.27 -8.76
N ILE A 21 -8.83 5.06 -8.92
CA ILE A 21 -9.61 3.83 -9.09
C ILE A 21 -9.12 2.87 -8.02
N ARG A 22 -10.04 2.37 -7.19
CA ARG A 22 -9.75 1.44 -6.09
C ARG A 22 -10.28 0.04 -6.37
N GLY A 23 -9.58 -0.98 -5.89
CA GLY A 23 -10.02 -2.39 -5.91
C GLY A 23 -10.04 -3.02 -7.31
N ILE A 24 -9.05 -2.72 -8.14
CA ILE A 24 -9.04 -3.13 -9.55
C ILE A 24 -8.72 -4.62 -9.66
N LYS A 25 -9.70 -5.41 -10.12
CA LYS A 25 -9.54 -6.85 -10.31
C LYS A 25 -8.88 -7.19 -11.66
N LEU A 26 -7.88 -8.07 -11.63
CA LEU A 26 -7.14 -8.61 -12.77
C LEU A 26 -7.09 -10.15 -12.68
N GLY A 27 -8.25 -10.79 -12.84
CA GLY A 27 -8.42 -12.22 -12.57
C GLY A 27 -8.26 -12.53 -11.08
N VAL A 28 -7.26 -13.35 -10.73
CA VAL A 28 -6.92 -13.66 -9.33
C VAL A 28 -6.02 -12.60 -8.67
N HIS A 29 -5.63 -11.57 -9.42
CA HIS A 29 -4.81 -10.47 -8.93
C HIS A 29 -5.66 -9.23 -8.73
N GLU A 30 -5.14 -8.32 -7.92
CA GLU A 30 -5.77 -7.05 -7.60
C GLU A 30 -4.70 -5.97 -7.51
N ILE A 31 -5.06 -4.76 -7.93
CA ILE A 31 -4.35 -3.53 -7.58
C ILE A 31 -5.25 -2.76 -6.62
N ASP A 32 -4.71 -2.42 -5.45
CA ASP A 32 -5.49 -1.76 -4.41
C ASP A 32 -5.92 -0.37 -4.88
N ILE A 33 -5.00 0.50 -5.29
CA ILE A 33 -5.33 1.84 -5.80
C ILE A 33 -4.40 2.24 -6.96
N LEU A 34 -4.99 2.77 -8.04
CA LEU A 34 -4.29 3.61 -9.03
C LEU A 34 -4.75 5.05 -8.87
N ALA A 35 -3.81 6.00 -8.92
CA ALA A 35 -4.09 7.41 -8.75
C ALA A 35 -3.37 8.25 -9.80
N ILE A 36 -4.08 9.23 -10.38
CA ILE A 36 -3.53 10.16 -11.36
C ILE A 36 -3.85 11.60 -10.97
N LYS A 37 -2.87 12.49 -11.10
CA LYS A 37 -3.02 13.93 -10.95
C LYS A 37 -2.33 14.65 -12.10
N ILE A 38 -2.98 15.66 -12.65
CA ILE A 38 -2.37 16.55 -13.65
C ILE A 38 -1.76 17.74 -12.91
N VAL A 39 -0.48 18.01 -13.16
CA VAL A 39 0.27 19.12 -12.56
C VAL A 39 0.88 19.96 -13.69
N GLY A 40 0.15 21.00 -14.10
CA GLY A 40 0.53 21.78 -15.28
C GLY A 40 0.47 20.91 -16.54
N SER A 41 1.62 20.71 -17.19
CA SER A 41 1.77 19.85 -18.37
C SER A 41 2.22 18.42 -18.06
N THR A 42 2.48 18.09 -16.79
CA THR A 42 2.91 16.75 -16.38
C THR A 42 1.78 15.97 -15.74
N VAL A 43 1.89 14.65 -15.79
CA VAL A 43 0.95 13.74 -15.13
C VAL A 43 1.72 12.93 -14.10
N GLU A 44 1.26 12.96 -12.87
CA GLU A 44 1.75 12.11 -11.81
C GLU A 44 0.85 10.88 -11.71
N ALA A 45 1.40 9.70 -12.01
CA ALA A 45 0.69 8.43 -11.88
C ALA A 45 1.30 7.57 -10.78
N ARG A 46 0.45 6.99 -9.93
CA ARG A 46 0.84 6.25 -8.73
C ARG A 46 0.08 4.93 -8.67
N HIS A 47 0.80 3.84 -8.42
CA HIS A 47 0.23 2.54 -8.09
C HIS A 47 0.56 2.24 -6.64
N ILE A 48 -0.48 2.19 -5.82
CA ILE A 48 -0.40 2.01 -4.38
C ILE A 48 -0.97 0.64 -4.02
N GLU A 49 -0.23 -0.06 -3.17
CA GLU A 49 -0.73 -1.22 -2.42
C GLU A 49 -0.83 -0.83 -0.94
N VAL A 50 -1.84 -1.34 -0.23
CA VAL A 50 -2.11 -0.98 1.17
C VAL A 50 -2.03 -2.25 2.02
N GLN A 51 -1.20 -2.21 3.06
CA GLN A 51 -1.08 -3.29 4.04
C GLN A 51 -1.21 -2.72 5.45
N ALA A 52 -2.41 -2.85 6.01
CA ALA A 52 -2.74 -2.37 7.34
C ALA A 52 -3.15 -3.52 8.25
N SER A 53 -2.41 -3.70 9.35
CA SER A 53 -2.78 -4.60 10.45
C SER A 53 -2.61 -3.87 11.78
N SER A 54 -3.58 -4.01 12.68
CA SER A 54 -3.48 -3.52 14.06
C SER A 54 -2.62 -4.44 14.94
N ASN A 55 -2.51 -5.72 14.56
CA ASN A 55 -1.76 -6.74 15.28
C ASN A 55 -1.03 -7.69 14.29
N PRO A 56 0.10 -7.26 13.68
CA PRO A 56 0.83 -8.08 12.73
C PRO A 56 1.50 -9.28 13.43
N ILE A 57 1.20 -10.49 12.96
CA ILE A 57 1.72 -11.75 13.54
C ILE A 57 2.76 -12.47 12.66
N SER A 58 2.89 -12.08 11.40
CA SER A 58 3.79 -12.70 10.42
C SER A 58 4.61 -11.64 9.66
N TYR A 59 5.51 -12.13 8.82
CA TYR A 59 6.20 -11.34 7.81
C TYR A 59 5.18 -10.67 6.87
N LEU A 60 5.55 -9.49 6.37
CA LEU A 60 4.83 -8.72 5.36
C LEU A 60 4.79 -9.49 4.04
N CYS A 61 5.95 -9.97 3.58
CA CYS A 61 6.06 -10.72 2.35
C CYS A 61 5.89 -12.23 2.65
N PRO A 62 5.00 -12.94 1.93
CA PRO A 62 4.94 -14.40 2.02
C PRO A 62 6.28 -15.01 1.62
N LEU A 63 6.64 -16.12 2.26
CA LEU A 63 7.84 -16.87 1.90
C LEU A 63 7.80 -17.25 0.40
N SER A 64 8.90 -17.11 -0.33
CA SER A 64 8.95 -17.45 -1.77
C SER A 64 8.49 -18.88 -2.05
N LYS A 65 7.83 -19.14 -3.19
CA LYS A 65 7.35 -20.49 -3.55
C LYS A 65 8.50 -21.50 -3.60
N ARG A 66 9.68 -21.08 -4.04
CA ARG A 66 10.87 -21.93 -4.09
C ARG A 66 11.32 -22.34 -2.69
N LEU A 67 11.39 -21.41 -1.75
CA LEU A 67 11.76 -21.69 -0.36
C LEU A 67 10.69 -22.51 0.35
N GLN A 68 9.41 -22.30 0.05
CA GLN A 68 8.32 -23.15 0.55
C GLN A 68 8.52 -24.61 0.12
N LYS A 69 8.77 -24.87 -1.17
CA LYS A 69 9.03 -26.21 -1.69
C LYS A 69 10.27 -26.86 -1.06
N LYS A 70 11.34 -26.09 -0.86
CA LYS A 70 12.60 -26.60 -0.28
C LYS A 70 12.49 -26.91 1.21
N SER A 71 11.77 -26.09 1.98
CA SER A 71 11.74 -26.16 3.45
C SER A 71 10.47 -26.80 4.01
N GLY A 72 9.44 -27.02 3.20
CA GLY A 72 8.10 -27.43 3.64
C GLY A 72 7.33 -26.36 4.43
N ARG A 73 7.89 -25.16 4.60
CA ARG A 73 7.23 -24.06 5.33
C ARG A 73 6.09 -23.47 4.50
N LYS A 74 5.00 -23.10 5.18
CA LYS A 74 3.87 -22.37 4.59
C LYS A 74 4.25 -20.91 4.25
N PRO A 75 3.52 -20.23 3.33
CA PRO A 75 3.82 -18.85 2.95
C PRO A 75 3.91 -17.87 4.13
N GLN A 76 2.99 -17.97 5.09
CA GLN A 76 2.94 -17.10 6.28
C GLN A 76 3.65 -17.68 7.50
N SER A 77 4.62 -18.57 7.29
CA SER A 77 5.47 -19.10 8.36
C SER A 77 6.14 -17.96 9.13
N THR A 78 6.01 -17.99 10.46
CA THR A 78 6.61 -17.04 11.40
C THR A 78 8.02 -17.45 11.84
N LYS A 79 8.49 -18.64 11.43
CA LYS A 79 9.86 -19.09 11.69
C LYS A 79 10.87 -18.04 11.21
N PRO A 80 11.95 -17.78 11.98
CA PRO A 80 13.00 -16.85 11.58
C PRO A 80 13.49 -17.10 10.15
N ARG A 81 13.69 -16.02 9.41
CA ARG A 81 14.20 -16.04 8.03
C ARG A 81 15.59 -15.41 8.03
N SER A 82 16.52 -16.02 7.31
CA SER A 82 17.80 -15.43 6.99
C SER A 82 17.63 -14.25 6.02
N SER A 83 18.61 -13.35 5.95
CA SER A 83 18.60 -12.21 5.03
C SER A 83 18.43 -12.62 3.56
N LYS A 84 18.96 -13.79 3.17
CA LYS A 84 18.79 -14.35 1.82
C LYS A 84 17.34 -14.76 1.55
N GLU A 85 16.69 -15.36 2.54
CA GLU A 85 15.28 -15.76 2.42
C GLU A 85 14.35 -14.54 2.35
N ILE A 86 14.66 -13.49 3.12
CA ILE A 86 13.94 -12.21 3.06
C ILE A 86 14.09 -11.59 1.68
N LEU A 87 15.32 -11.43 1.18
CA LEU A 87 15.60 -10.87 -0.14
C LEU A 87 14.80 -11.58 -1.24
N GLU A 88 14.85 -12.91 -1.26
CA GLU A 88 14.15 -13.71 -2.26
C GLU A 88 12.62 -13.57 -2.15
N SER A 89 12.09 -13.57 -0.92
CA SER A 89 10.64 -13.49 -0.68
C SER A 89 10.08 -12.11 -1.02
N VAL A 90 10.82 -11.04 -0.67
CA VAL A 90 10.47 -9.66 -1.03
C VAL A 90 10.46 -9.50 -2.53
N LYS A 91 11.48 -9.98 -3.25
CA LYS A 91 11.54 -9.89 -4.71
C LYS A 91 10.36 -10.59 -5.40
N GLU A 92 10.03 -11.82 -4.99
CA GLU A 92 8.86 -12.52 -5.54
C GLU A 92 7.54 -11.77 -5.24
N TRP A 93 7.44 -11.18 -4.05
CA TRP A 93 6.26 -10.41 -3.65
C TRP A 93 6.12 -9.10 -4.43
N VAL A 94 7.21 -8.33 -4.60
CA VAL A 94 7.24 -7.08 -5.39
C VAL A 94 6.89 -7.37 -6.84
N GLU A 95 7.46 -8.42 -7.43
CA GLU A 95 7.11 -8.86 -8.78
C GLU A 95 5.60 -9.11 -8.91
N LYS A 96 5.03 -9.88 -7.98
CA LYS A 96 3.59 -10.20 -7.97
C LYS A 96 2.72 -8.95 -7.77
N LYS A 97 3.15 -8.01 -6.92
CA LYS A 97 2.36 -6.84 -6.53
C LYS A 97 2.49 -5.70 -7.53
N TYR A 98 3.60 -5.52 -8.21
CA TYR A 98 3.83 -4.35 -9.06
C TYR A 98 4.14 -4.70 -10.52
N HIS A 99 4.96 -5.72 -10.77
CA HIS A 99 5.61 -5.92 -12.08
C HIS A 99 5.02 -7.03 -12.96
N LEU A 100 4.01 -7.77 -12.49
CA LEU A 100 3.29 -8.71 -13.35
C LEU A 100 2.87 -8.05 -14.68
N LYS A 101 3.15 -8.73 -15.79
CA LYS A 101 2.87 -8.25 -17.15
C LYS A 101 1.45 -7.66 -17.30
N ARG A 102 0.43 -8.35 -16.79
CA ARG A 102 -0.97 -7.87 -16.85
C ARG A 102 -1.20 -6.56 -16.09
N LYS A 103 -0.50 -6.32 -14.98
CA LYS A 103 -0.58 -5.05 -14.24
C LYS A 103 0.11 -3.93 -15.02
N GLN A 104 1.24 -4.23 -15.67
CA GLN A 104 1.92 -3.29 -16.56
C GLN A 104 1.05 -2.93 -17.77
N GLU A 105 0.47 -3.94 -18.44
CA GLU A 105 -0.43 -3.76 -19.58
C GLU A 105 -1.65 -2.90 -19.22
N LEU A 106 -2.30 -3.18 -18.08
CA LEU A 106 -3.41 -2.35 -17.58
C LEU A 106 -2.96 -0.90 -17.38
N ARG A 107 -1.87 -0.68 -16.63
CA ARG A 107 -1.36 0.67 -16.35
C ARG A 107 -1.05 1.41 -17.64
N GLN A 108 -0.38 0.75 -18.59
CA GLN A 108 -0.05 1.33 -19.90
C GLN A 108 -1.31 1.70 -20.70
N SER A 109 -2.37 0.90 -20.60
CA SER A 109 -3.65 1.19 -21.27
C SER A 109 -4.42 2.36 -20.65
N LEU A 110 -4.29 2.57 -19.34
CA LEU A 110 -4.94 3.67 -18.62
C LEU A 110 -4.15 4.97 -18.77
N TYR A 111 -2.82 4.91 -18.63
CA TYR A 111 -1.93 6.02 -18.83
C TYR A 111 -0.53 5.51 -19.25
N PRO A 112 -0.07 5.81 -20.48
CA PRO A 112 1.15 5.25 -21.04
C PRO A 112 2.45 5.91 -20.56
N GLY A 113 2.43 6.62 -19.44
CA GLY A 113 3.60 7.29 -18.85
C GLY A 113 4.21 6.53 -17.66
N GLU A 114 5.03 7.23 -16.89
CA GLU A 114 5.72 6.64 -15.74
C GLU A 114 4.81 6.50 -14.51
N TRP A 115 4.88 5.33 -13.87
CA TRP A 115 4.13 5.03 -12.65
C TRP A 115 5.07 4.90 -11.46
N LYS A 116 4.81 5.67 -10.41
CA LYS A 116 5.48 5.50 -9.11
C LYS A 116 4.83 4.34 -8.35
N TYR A 117 5.64 3.46 -7.79
CA TYR A 117 5.17 2.32 -7.00
C TYR A 117 5.28 2.60 -5.51
N GLU A 118 4.21 2.32 -4.78
CA GLU A 118 4.09 2.71 -3.39
C GLU A 118 3.43 1.63 -2.54
N LEU A 119 3.80 1.61 -1.27
CA LEU A 119 3.24 0.73 -0.26
C LEU A 119 2.89 1.53 0.98
N VAL A 120 1.62 1.52 1.36
CA VAL A 120 1.17 2.10 2.63
C VAL A 120 1.17 1.02 3.70
N LEU A 121 1.90 1.27 4.79
CA LEU A 121 2.04 0.38 5.93
C LEU A 121 1.49 1.00 7.21
N HIS A 122 0.89 0.19 8.06
CA HIS A 122 0.73 0.50 9.49
C HIS A 122 1.84 -0.23 10.27
N LYS A 123 1.49 -1.03 11.28
CA LYS A 123 2.43 -1.84 12.05
C LYS A 123 2.89 -3.06 11.25
N VAL A 124 4.18 -3.36 11.33
CA VAL A 124 4.76 -4.63 10.84
C VAL A 124 5.41 -5.38 12.01
N LYS A 125 5.51 -6.71 11.90
CA LYS A 125 6.19 -7.53 12.91
C LYS A 125 7.71 -7.54 12.73
N TYR A 126 8.16 -7.55 11.47
CA TYR A 126 9.57 -7.64 11.09
C TYR A 126 9.90 -6.47 10.17
N ALA A 127 10.75 -5.54 10.66
CA ALA A 127 11.06 -4.29 9.97
C ALA A 127 12.17 -4.42 8.91
N ASP A 128 12.94 -5.51 8.96
CA ASP A 128 14.01 -5.84 8.01
C ASP A 128 13.51 -5.98 6.57
N GLU A 129 12.28 -6.45 6.37
CA GLU A 129 11.65 -6.50 5.04
C GLU A 129 11.48 -5.12 4.41
N ILE A 130 11.22 -4.07 5.21
CA ILE A 130 10.90 -2.72 4.72
C ILE A 130 12.08 -2.14 3.92
N GLU A 131 13.30 -2.31 4.43
CA GLU A 131 14.49 -1.78 3.76
C GLU A 131 14.78 -2.51 2.45
N VAL A 132 14.43 -3.79 2.37
CA VAL A 132 14.54 -4.55 1.12
C VAL A 132 13.46 -4.10 0.12
N VAL A 133 12.22 -3.90 0.56
CA VAL A 133 11.13 -3.40 -0.29
C VAL A 133 11.47 -2.03 -0.89
N LYS A 134 12.05 -1.11 -0.09
CA LYS A 134 12.54 0.18 -0.58
C LYS A 134 13.61 0.04 -1.66
N LYS A 135 14.56 -0.89 -1.48
CA LYS A 135 15.64 -1.16 -2.46
C LYS A 135 15.12 -1.68 -3.79
N GLU A 136 13.95 -2.30 -3.82
CA GLU A 136 13.26 -2.70 -5.06
C GLU A 136 12.49 -1.53 -5.72
N GLY A 137 12.68 -0.28 -5.26
CA GLY A 137 12.11 0.91 -5.87
C GLY A 137 10.69 1.25 -5.43
N ILE A 138 10.23 0.69 -4.30
CA ILE A 138 8.90 0.95 -3.76
C ILE A 138 8.96 2.02 -2.66
N ASN A 139 8.20 3.11 -2.82
CA ASN A 139 8.10 4.16 -1.81
C ASN A 139 7.19 3.69 -0.66
N ILE A 140 7.64 3.90 0.58
CA ILE A 140 6.90 3.47 1.78
C ILE A 140 6.24 4.67 2.44
N PHE A 141 4.94 4.56 2.70
CA PHE A 141 4.17 5.54 3.47
C PHE A 141 3.63 4.92 4.75
N SER A 142 3.56 5.70 5.82
CA SER A 142 2.90 5.29 7.07
C SER A 142 1.43 5.72 7.04
N LEU A 143 0.53 4.77 7.32
CA LEU A 143 -0.90 5.04 7.46
C LEU A 143 -1.18 6.06 8.57
N ASP A 144 -0.43 6.01 9.68
CA ASP A 144 -0.58 6.95 10.80
C ASP A 144 -0.26 8.39 10.36
N ASN A 145 0.80 8.55 9.55
CA ASN A 145 1.18 9.86 9.03
C ASN A 145 0.16 10.38 8.01
N ILE A 146 -0.40 9.49 7.19
CA ILE A 146 -1.49 9.83 6.27
C ILE A 146 -2.70 10.34 7.06
N ILE A 147 -3.17 9.61 8.08
CA ILE A 147 -4.32 10.02 8.92
C ILE A 147 -4.06 11.35 9.63
N LYS A 148 -2.85 11.56 10.15
CA LYS A 148 -2.44 12.84 10.76
C LYS A 148 -2.50 13.99 9.77
N SER A 149 -1.98 13.81 8.55
CA SER A 149 -2.01 14.84 7.50
C SER A 149 -3.45 15.23 7.11
N MET A 150 -4.36 14.26 7.01
CA MET A 150 -5.78 14.54 6.73
C MET A 150 -6.53 15.21 7.87
N SER A 151 -6.00 15.14 9.10
CA SER A 151 -6.61 15.78 10.25
C SER A 151 -6.35 17.29 10.29
N ASN A 152 -5.28 17.75 9.62
CA ASN A 152 -4.96 19.17 9.47
C ASN A 152 -5.32 19.64 8.05
N THR A 153 -6.46 20.33 7.91
CA THR A 153 -7.00 20.73 6.60
C THR A 153 -6.11 21.69 5.81
N LYS A 154 -5.08 22.28 6.43
CA LYS A 154 -4.06 23.11 5.75
C LYS A 154 -3.07 22.29 4.91
N ASP A 155 -2.96 20.99 5.17
CA ASP A 155 -1.99 20.10 4.52
C ASP A 155 -2.55 19.43 3.26
N THR A 156 -3.81 19.74 2.90
CA THR A 156 -4.52 19.16 1.77
C THR A 156 -5.16 20.23 0.89
N ILE A 157 -5.26 19.96 -0.42
CA ILE A 157 -5.86 20.89 -1.39
C ILE A 157 -7.38 20.95 -1.25
N ILE A 158 -8.01 19.80 -0.98
CA ILE A 158 -9.45 19.67 -0.80
C ILE A 158 -9.72 19.28 0.65
N GLN A 159 -10.76 19.87 1.25
CA GLN A 159 -11.09 19.68 2.67
C GLN A 159 -11.77 18.33 2.96
N SER A 160 -12.52 17.80 2.00
CA SER A 160 -13.31 16.55 2.15
C SER A 160 -13.62 15.92 0.79
N ALA A 161 -13.61 14.60 0.72
CA ALA A 161 -14.20 13.80 -0.35
C ALA A 161 -15.03 12.64 0.25
N THR A 162 -15.28 11.58 -0.52
CA THR A 162 -16.24 10.51 -0.20
C THR A 162 -15.91 9.73 1.08
N GLY A 163 -14.65 9.65 1.49
CA GLY A 163 -14.20 8.92 2.69
C GLY A 163 -14.24 9.77 3.98
N THR A 164 -14.77 10.99 3.94
CA THR A 164 -14.78 11.90 5.10
C THR A 164 -15.52 11.33 6.30
N SER A 165 -16.66 10.66 6.09
CA SER A 165 -17.44 10.05 7.17
C SER A 165 -16.65 8.99 7.94
N LEU A 166 -15.81 8.21 7.26
CA LEU A 166 -14.94 7.23 7.90
C LEU A 166 -13.86 7.90 8.74
N MET A 167 -13.26 8.98 8.22
CA MET A 167 -12.30 9.78 8.97
C MET A 167 -12.89 10.40 10.24
N GLU A 168 -14.14 10.86 10.19
CA GLU A 168 -14.84 11.37 11.37
C GLU A 168 -15.05 10.27 12.42
N LEU A 169 -15.43 9.06 12.01
CA LEU A 169 -15.56 7.91 12.92
C LEU A 169 -14.22 7.57 13.59
N VAL A 170 -13.10 7.60 12.86
CA VAL A 170 -11.76 7.39 13.43
C VAL A 170 -11.45 8.46 14.48
N LYS A 171 -11.72 9.73 14.19
CA LYS A 171 -11.51 10.85 15.14
C LYS A 171 -12.39 10.73 16.39
N MET A 172 -13.64 10.28 16.25
CA MET A 172 -14.53 10.04 17.39
C MET A 172 -13.98 8.96 18.33
N GLY A 173 -13.37 7.91 17.78
CA GLY A 173 -12.72 6.85 18.55
C GLY A 173 -11.50 7.33 19.35
N ASP A 174 -10.68 8.21 18.76
CA ASP A 174 -9.48 8.77 19.41
C ASP A 174 -9.82 9.79 20.52
N CYS A 175 -10.90 10.55 20.40
CA CYS A 175 -11.36 11.48 21.44
C CYS A 175 -11.74 10.77 22.76
N ASN A 176 -12.14 9.50 22.71
CA ASN A 176 -12.54 8.73 23.88
C ASN A 176 -11.37 8.10 24.67
N GLN A 177 -10.11 8.33 24.27
CA GLN A 177 -8.92 7.85 25.00
C GLN A 177 -8.37 8.86 26.04
N LYS A 178 -9.07 9.97 26.29
CA LYS A 178 -8.76 10.92 27.37
C LYS A 178 -9.74 10.78 28.54
N ILE A 179 -9.68 9.66 29.25
CA ILE A 179 -10.25 9.51 30.61
C ILE A 179 -9.25 8.71 31.45
#